data_AF-A0A0B1SBZ1-F1
#
_entry.id   AF-A0A0B1SBZ1-F1
#
_cell.length_a   1.000
_cell.length_b   1.000
_cell.length_c   1.000
_cell.angle_alpha   90.00
_cell.angle_beta   90.00
_cell.angle_gamma   90.00
#
_symmetry.space_group_name_H-M   'P 1'
#
loop_
_entity.id
_entity.type
_entity.pdbx_description
1 polymer ?
#
loop_
_entity_poly.entity_id
_entity_poly.type
_entity_poly.pdbx_seq_one_letter_code
_entity_poly.pdbx_strand_id
1 'polypeptide(L)'
;MRSDLIDVYYKAKKTLATGCEPDIVASLISSLKRENLIETAWLAGAGGGGFLYIWLKPNVTVDQIRCHVQEHGTAEMTVHTVALDNSPMSCSAI
;
A
#
# COMPACT_ATOMS: atom_id res chain seq x y z
N MET A 1 -6.59 7.36 12.53
CA MET A 1 -6.87 7.70 11.11
C MET A 1 -7.83 6.65 10.58
N ARG A 2 -8.87 7.05 9.84
CA ARG A 2 -9.99 6.15 9.49
C ARG A 2 -9.76 5.53 8.11
N SER A 3 -9.76 4.20 8.04
CA SER A 3 -9.53 3.42 6.81
C SER A 3 -10.62 3.63 5.74
N ASP A 4 -11.84 3.98 6.14
CA ASP A 4 -12.96 4.22 5.23
C ASP A 4 -12.77 5.47 4.35
N LEU A 5 -12.14 6.53 4.88
CA LEU A 5 -11.84 7.74 4.10
C LEU A 5 -10.76 7.46 3.04
N ILE A 6 -9.85 6.54 3.32
CA ILE A 6 -8.81 6.11 2.39
C ILE A 6 -9.43 5.31 1.24
N ASP A 7 -10.42 4.47 1.50
CA ASP A 7 -11.16 3.77 0.45
C ASP A 7 -11.88 4.76 -0.47
N VAL A 8 -12.50 5.81 0.08
CA VAL A 8 -13.15 6.87 -0.73
C VAL A 8 -12.11 7.61 -1.57
N TYR A 9 -11.00 8.02 -0.97
CA TYR A 9 -9.89 8.67 -1.68
C TYR A 9 -9.36 7.80 -2.83
N TYR A 10 -9.11 6.51 -2.56
CA TYR A 10 -8.50 5.63 -3.55
C TYR A 10 -9.46 5.35 -4.71
N LYS A 11 -10.76 5.18 -4.43
CA LYS A 11 -11.79 5.11 -5.47
C LYS A 11 -11.81 6.36 -6.34
N ALA A 12 -11.82 7.55 -5.73
CA ALA A 12 -11.80 8.81 -6.46
C ALA A 12 -10.55 8.94 -7.33
N LYS A 13 -9.37 8.59 -6.81
CA LYS A 13 -8.10 8.60 -7.55
C LYS A 13 -8.16 7.72 -8.80
N LYS A 14 -8.71 6.51 -8.69
CA LYS A 14 -8.85 5.60 -9.84
C LYS A 14 -9.84 6.11 -10.89
N THR A 15 -10.93 6.74 -10.48
CA THR A 15 -11.90 7.35 -11.39
C THR A 15 -11.30 8.52 -12.16
N LEU A 16 -10.44 9.31 -11.52
CA LEU A 16 -9.81 10.49 -12.14
C LEU A 16 -8.66 10.11 -13.10
N ALA A 17 -8.05 8.94 -12.93
CA ALA A 17 -6.92 8.46 -13.71
C ALA A 17 -7.11 7.00 -14.12
N THR A 18 -8.13 6.76 -14.95
CA THR A 18 -8.49 5.42 -15.44
C THR A 18 -7.32 4.75 -16.16
N GLY A 19 -6.99 3.52 -15.78
CA GLY A 19 -5.92 2.72 -16.39
C GLY A 19 -4.53 2.94 -15.80
N CYS A 20 -4.37 3.78 -14.77
CA CYS A 20 -3.07 3.99 -14.14
C CYS A 20 -2.65 2.89 -13.15
N GLU A 21 -3.57 2.06 -12.64
CA GLU A 21 -3.27 0.94 -11.74
C GLU A 21 -2.80 -0.28 -12.56
N PRO A 22 -1.58 -0.81 -12.33
CA PRO A 22 -1.14 -2.04 -12.99
C PRO A 22 -1.97 -3.25 -12.56
N ASP A 23 -2.27 -4.17 -13.48
CA ASP A 23 -3.11 -5.36 -13.23
C ASP A 23 -2.60 -6.21 -12.05
N ILE A 24 -1.28 -6.34 -11.92
CA ILE A 24 -0.65 -7.08 -10.82
C ILE A 24 -0.95 -6.44 -9.46
N VAL A 25 -1.02 -5.11 -9.38
CA VAL A 25 -1.35 -4.38 -8.15
C VAL A 25 -2.82 -4.59 -7.81
N ALA A 26 -3.72 -4.47 -8.80
CA ALA A 26 -5.15 -4.71 -8.60
C ALA A 26 -5.43 -6.15 -8.12
N SER A 27 -4.74 -7.13 -8.71
CA SER A 27 -4.81 -8.54 -8.32
C SER A 27 -4.30 -8.76 -6.89
N LEU A 28 -3.13 -8.19 -6.54
CA LEU A 28 -2.55 -8.31 -5.21
C LEU A 28 -3.48 -7.69 -4.14
N ILE A 29 -4.00 -6.49 -4.35
CA ILE A 29 -4.96 -5.85 -3.43
C ILE A 29 -6.20 -6.73 -3.25
N SER A 30 -6.73 -7.29 -4.34
CA SER A 30 -7.91 -8.15 -4.29
C SER A 30 -7.64 -9.43 -3.51
N SER A 31 -6.46 -10.03 -3.66
CA SER A 31 -6.06 -11.22 -2.91
C SER A 31 -5.88 -10.93 -1.41
N LEU A 32 -5.23 -9.83 -1.03
CA LEU A 32 -5.07 -9.41 0.36
C LEU A 32 -6.42 -9.14 1.05
N LYS A 33 -7.38 -8.54 0.33
CA LYS A 33 -8.74 -8.34 0.83
C LYS A 33 -9.49 -9.65 0.99
N ARG A 34 -9.36 -10.57 0.03
CA ARG A 34 -10.00 -11.90 0.08
C ARG A 34 -9.48 -12.74 1.24
N GLU A 35 -8.18 -12.74 1.49
CA GLU A 35 -7.55 -13.41 2.66
C GLU A 35 -7.79 -12.67 3.98
N ASN A 36 -8.57 -11.59 3.96
CA ASN A 36 -8.94 -10.82 5.15
C ASN A 36 -7.72 -10.22 5.89
N LEU A 37 -6.62 -9.95 5.18
CA LEU A 37 -5.36 -9.48 5.75
C LEU A 37 -5.32 -7.94 5.92
N ILE A 38 -6.07 -7.22 5.09
CA ILE A 38 -6.08 -5.75 5.06
C ILE A 38 -7.50 -5.18 5.15
N GLU A 39 -7.61 -3.97 5.68
CA GLU A 39 -8.82 -3.15 5.59
C GLU A 39 -8.88 -2.43 4.24
N THR A 40 -7.79 -1.76 3.87
CA THR A 40 -7.69 -0.97 2.65
C THR A 40 -6.26 -0.92 2.12
N ALA A 41 -6.10 -0.48 0.87
CA ALA A 41 -4.82 -0.27 0.23
C ALA A 41 -4.92 0.87 -0.79
N TRP A 42 -3.82 1.59 -1.00
CA TRP A 42 -3.74 2.67 -1.98
C TRP A 42 -2.32 2.87 -2.49
N LEU A 43 -2.19 3.26 -3.75
CA LEU A 43 -0.91 3.59 -4.35
C LEU A 43 -0.45 4.99 -3.90
N ALA A 44 0.83 5.08 -3.53
CA ALA A 44 1.50 6.34 -3.26
C ALA A 44 1.69 7.16 -4.55
N GLY A 45 1.80 8.49 -4.42
CA GLY A 45 2.15 9.38 -5.54
C GLY A 45 1.17 9.34 -6.71
N ALA A 46 1.68 9.34 -7.95
CA ALA A 46 0.88 9.40 -9.17
C ALA A 46 0.08 8.11 -9.45
N GLY A 47 0.51 6.96 -8.93
CA GLY A 47 -0.23 5.69 -9.03
C GLY A 47 0.18 4.74 -10.16
N GLY A 48 1.20 5.04 -10.97
CA GLY A 48 1.72 4.14 -12.01
C GLY A 48 2.74 3.09 -11.53
N GLY A 49 3.07 3.06 -10.22
CA GLY A 49 4.11 2.21 -9.65
C GLY A 49 4.67 2.76 -8.33
N GLY A 50 5.83 2.24 -7.90
CA GLY A 50 6.52 2.67 -6.69
C GLY A 50 6.03 1.93 -5.44
N PHE A 51 5.28 2.62 -4.59
CA PHE A 51 4.86 2.07 -3.28
C PHE A 51 3.34 1.87 -3.21
N LEU A 52 2.95 0.67 -2.78
CA LEU A 52 1.60 0.34 -2.35
C LEU A 52 1.55 0.42 -0.83
N TYR A 53 0.71 1.30 -0.29
CA TYR A 53 0.41 1.29 1.13
C TYR A 53 -0.77 0.38 1.41
N ILE A 54 -0.66 -0.38 2.50
CA ILE A 54 -1.71 -1.26 2.99
C ILE A 54 -2.03 -0.93 4.44
N TRP A 55 -3.30 -1.04 4.79
CA TRP A 55 -3.77 -0.92 6.16
C TRP A 55 -4.13 -2.31 6.68
N LEU A 56 -3.35 -2.82 7.63
CA LEU A 56 -3.54 -4.15 8.18
C LEU A 56 -4.84 -4.26 8.99
N LYS A 57 -5.47 -5.44 8.95
CA LYS A 57 -6.51 -5.77 9.93
C LYS A 57 -5.90 -5.99 11.32
N PRO A 58 -6.70 -5.86 12.38
CA PRO A 58 -6.26 -6.22 13.73
C PRO A 58 -5.71 -7.65 13.78
N ASN A 59 -4.60 -7.86 14.49
CA ASN A 59 -3.91 -9.14 14.67
C ASN A 59 -3.19 -9.70 13.43
N VAL A 60 -3.18 -8.99 12.30
CA VAL A 60 -2.37 -9.38 11.13
C VAL A 60 -0.95 -8.89 11.31
N THR A 61 0.03 -9.77 11.11
CA THR A 61 1.45 -9.45 11.22
C THR A 61 2.05 -9.07 9.87
N VAL A 62 3.16 -8.33 9.91
CA VAL A 62 3.93 -7.98 8.71
C VAL A 62 4.47 -9.23 8.02
N ASP A 63 4.78 -10.29 8.76
CA ASP A 63 5.27 -11.55 8.19
C ASP A 63 4.20 -12.29 7.39
N GLN A 64 2.93 -12.24 7.83
CA GLN A 64 1.82 -12.78 7.03
C GLN A 64 1.71 -12.05 5.68
N ILE A 65 1.87 -10.73 5.68
CA ILE A 65 1.92 -9.95 4.44
C ILE A 65 3.13 -10.34 3.60
N ARG A 66 4.30 -10.50 4.23
CA ARG A 66 5.53 -10.87 3.51
C ARG A 66 5.36 -12.22 2.80
N CYS A 67 4.83 -13.23 3.48
CA CYS A 67 4.52 -14.53 2.87
C CYS A 67 3.51 -14.37 1.72
N HIS A 68 2.41 -13.64 1.94
CA HIS A 68 1.40 -13.42 0.90
C HIS A 68 1.95 -12.72 -0.34
N VAL A 69 2.81 -11.71 -0.17
CA VAL A 69 3.45 -10.98 -1.28
C VAL A 69 4.47 -11.86 -2.00
N GLN A 70 5.18 -12.74 -1.28
CA GLN A 70 6.08 -13.71 -1.91
C GLN A 70 5.33 -14.72 -2.79
N GLU A 71 4.13 -15.13 -2.39
CA GLU A 71 3.31 -16.11 -3.12
C GLU A 71 2.51 -15.50 -4.28
N HIS A 72 2.01 -14.26 -4.11
CA HIS A 72 1.06 -13.64 -5.05
C HIS A 72 1.54 -12.34 -5.71
N GLY A 73 2.68 -11.79 -5.27
CA GLY A 73 3.32 -10.62 -5.86
C GLY A 73 4.30 -10.98 -6.97
N THR A 74 5.14 -10.02 -7.34
CA THR A 74 6.29 -10.27 -8.23
C THR A 74 7.56 -10.50 -7.42
N ALA A 75 8.57 -11.13 -8.01
CA ALA A 75 9.87 -11.38 -7.36
C ALA A 75 10.60 -10.08 -6.94
N GLU A 76 10.23 -8.94 -7.52
CA GLU A 76 10.82 -7.62 -7.25
C GLU A 76 10.12 -6.86 -6.12
N MET A 77 8.95 -7.33 -5.67
CA MET A 77 8.20 -6.68 -4.60
C MET A 77 8.85 -6.94 -3.24
N THR A 78 8.98 -5.88 -2.44
CA THR A 78 9.52 -5.95 -1.09
C THR A 78 8.56 -5.33 -0.09
N VAL A 79 8.48 -5.90 1.10
CA VAL A 79 7.55 -5.46 2.16
C VAL A 79 8.32 -4.70 3.24
N HIS A 80 7.85 -3.49 3.54
CA HIS A 80 8.45 -2.56 4.50
C HIS A 80 7.39 -2.06 5.48
N THR A 81 7.80 -1.82 6.73
CA THR A 81 6.94 -1.19 7.74
C THR A 81 7.12 0.31 7.70
N VAL A 82 6.01 1.05 7.59
CA VAL A 82 6.03 2.52 7.59
C VAL A 82 6.25 3.03 9.01
N ALA A 83 7.26 3.86 9.18
CA ALA A 83 7.50 4.64 10.40
C ALA A 83 7.38 6.13 10.08
N LEU A 84 6.77 6.90 10.99
CA LEU A 84 6.70 8.34 10.87
C LEU A 84 7.95 8.97 11.46
N ASP A 85 8.73 9.63 10.60
CA ASP A 85 9.80 10.51 11.07
C ASP A 85 9.22 11.90 11.37
N ASN A 86 9.42 12.36 12.59
CA ASN A 86 9.00 13.68 13.05
C ASN A 86 10.19 14.66 13.12
N SER A 87 11.37 14.24 12.67
CA SER A 87 12.59 15.02 12.66
C SER A 87 12.69 15.74 11.31
N PRO A 88 12.54 17.07 11.25
CA PRO A 88 12.76 17.80 10.02
C PRO A 88 14.24 17.71 9.61
N MET A 89 14.52 17.87 8.32
CA MET A 89 15.90 17.95 7.84
C MET A 89 16.61 19.15 8.48
N SER A 90 17.79 18.92 9.05
CA SER A 90 18.67 19.96 9.57
C SER A 90 19.91 20.11 8.69
N CYS A 91 20.22 21.32 8.24
CA CYS A 91 21.45 21.63 7.52
C CYS A 91 22.36 22.48 8.41
N SER A 92 23.60 22.07 8.61
CA SER A 92 24.63 22.90 9.23
C SER A 92 25.49 23.52 8.14
N ALA A 93 25.62 24.85 8.14
CA ALA A 93 26.56 25.54 7.28
C ALA A 93 27.99 25.21 7.75
N ILE A 94 28.85 24.84 6.80
CA ILE A 94 30.29 24.61 7.00
C ILE A 94 30.99 25.96 7.01
#